data_AF-A0A183NIH1-F1
#
_entry.id   AF-A0A183NIH1-F1
#
_cell.length_a   1.000
_cell.length_b   1.000
_cell.length_c   1.000
_cell.angle_alpha   90.00
_cell.angle_beta   90.00
_cell.angle_gamma   90.00
#
_symmetry.space_group_name_H-M   'P 1'
#
loop_
_entity.id
_entity.type
_entity.pdbx_description
1 polymer ?
#
loop_
_entity_poly.entity_id
_entity_poly.type
_entity_poly.pdbx_seq_one_letter_code
_entity_poly.pdbx_strand_id
1 'polypeptide(L)'
;MLLYSGHEEENSPHTQRVALLLSKVARNALVGWRSHGSRIIKASFKTKKEGITMNIIQCYAPTNDSKDDIEDQLCERLQSIMMKCPRNDLTILMGDLNAKVGIDNTGYEDIMGRHGLTGREKKWRKIRKSM
;
A
#
# COMPACT_ATOMS: atom_id res chain seq x y z
N MET A 1 3.00 -2.41 19.59
CA MET A 1 3.98 -3.23 18.85
C MET A 1 4.21 -2.55 17.51
N LEU A 2 5.45 -2.44 17.06
CA LEU A 2 5.80 -1.80 15.78
C LEU A 2 6.14 -2.89 14.76
N LEU A 3 5.47 -2.87 13.62
CA LEU A 3 5.90 -3.60 12.43
C LEU A 3 6.58 -2.61 11.49
N TYR A 4 7.74 -2.96 10.97
CA TYR A 4 8.58 -2.01 10.25
C TYR A 4 9.24 -2.68 9.05
N SER A 5 9.32 -1.93 7.96
CA SER A 5 10.14 -2.27 6.79
C SER A 5 11.00 -1.07 6.40
N GLY A 6 12.27 -1.35 6.10
CA GLY A 6 13.27 -0.37 5.71
C GLY A 6 14.53 -1.06 5.21
N HIS A 7 15.54 -0.28 4.84
CA HIS A 7 16.86 -0.82 4.50
C HIS A 7 17.56 -1.39 5.75
N GLU A 8 18.27 -2.51 5.58
CA GLU A 8 18.98 -3.21 6.66
C GLU A 8 20.29 -2.52 7.05
N GLU A 9 20.85 -1.67 6.18
CA GLU A 9 22.10 -0.97 6.41
C GLU A 9 21.93 0.19 7.40
N GLU A 10 22.70 0.14 8.49
CA GLU A 10 22.69 1.10 9.61
C GLU A 10 22.99 2.55 9.17
N ASN A 11 23.79 2.71 8.10
CA ASN A 11 24.19 4.01 7.54
C ASN A 11 23.40 4.41 6.27
N SER A 12 22.40 3.62 5.87
CA SER A 12 21.57 4.00 4.72
C SER A 12 20.76 5.25 5.08
N PRO A 13 20.63 6.22 4.15
CA PRO A 13 19.75 7.35 4.36
C PRO A 13 18.37 6.79 4.70
N HIS A 14 17.80 7.23 5.84
CA HIS A 14 16.56 6.73 6.45
C HIS A 14 15.29 7.03 5.64
N THR A 15 15.41 6.92 4.34
CA THR A 15 14.41 7.17 3.31
C THR A 15 13.74 5.83 2.96
N GLN A 16 12.52 5.88 2.43
CA GLN A 16 11.85 4.69 1.86
C GLN A 16 11.40 3.64 2.89
N ARG A 17 10.86 4.09 4.04
CA ARG A 17 10.46 3.22 5.16
C ARG A 17 8.94 3.21 5.31
N VAL A 18 8.39 2.08 5.75
CA VAL A 18 6.97 1.96 6.10
C VAL A 18 6.84 1.27 7.46
N ALA A 19 5.83 1.68 8.23
CA ALA A 19 5.62 1.13 9.55
C ALA A 19 4.15 1.14 9.97
N LEU A 20 3.75 0.08 10.67
CA LEU A 20 2.45 -0.04 11.32
C LEU A 20 2.64 -0.07 12.83
N LEU A 21 2.09 0.94 13.50
CA LEU A 21 2.01 0.95 14.96
C LEU A 21 0.70 0.29 15.40
N LEU A 22 0.82 -0.79 16.16
CA LEU A 22 -0.32 -1.61 16.58
C LEU A 22 -0.66 -1.37 18.06
N SER A 23 -1.95 -1.11 18.30
CA SER A 23 -2.56 -1.16 19.62
C SER A 23 -2.51 -2.59 20.20
N LYS A 24 -2.80 -2.73 21.50
CA LYS A 24 -2.84 -4.06 22.16
C LYS A 24 -3.84 -5.00 21.49
N VAL A 25 -5.02 -4.48 21.14
CA VAL A 25 -6.08 -5.27 20.48
C VAL A 25 -5.64 -5.70 19.08
N ALA A 26 -5.08 -4.78 18.28
CA ALA A 26 -4.60 -5.08 16.94
C ALA A 26 -3.45 -6.09 16.96
N ARG A 27 -2.55 -6.01 17.95
CA ARG A 27 -1.48 -6.99 18.17
C ARG A 27 -2.05 -8.40 18.39
N ASN A 28 -3.08 -8.54 19.22
CA ASN A 28 -3.70 -9.83 19.50
C ASN A 28 -4.45 -10.41 18.31
N ALA A 29 -4.91 -9.55 17.40
CA ALA A 29 -5.55 -9.95 16.16
C ALA A 29 -4.55 -10.26 15.03
N LEU A 30 -3.26 -9.94 15.18
CA LEU A 30 -2.28 -10.14 14.12
C LEU A 30 -2.08 -11.65 13.86
N VAL A 31 -2.37 -12.07 12.63
CA VAL A 31 -2.13 -13.45 12.15
C VAL A 31 -0.69 -13.59 11.67
N GLY A 32 -0.18 -12.56 10.98
CA GLY A 32 1.18 -12.54 10.47
C GLY A 32 1.47 -11.27 9.71
N TRP A 33 2.74 -11.00 9.46
CA TRP A 33 3.18 -9.87 8.66
C TRP A 33 4.43 -10.23 7.87
N ARG A 34 4.67 -9.48 6.79
CA ARG A 34 5.85 -9.65 5.94
C ARG A 34 6.24 -8.32 5.31
N SER A 35 7.54 -8.05 5.29
CA SER A 35 8.14 -7.00 4.47
C SER A 35 8.35 -7.48 3.04
N HIS A 36 8.15 -6.57 2.08
CA HIS A 36 8.37 -6.81 0.67
C HIS A 36 9.28 -5.70 0.11
N GLY A 37 10.53 -5.70 0.62
CA GLY A 37 11.47 -4.61 0.40
C GLY A 37 11.20 -3.44 1.35
N SER A 38 12.02 -2.40 1.28
CA SER A 38 11.97 -1.26 2.21
C SER A 38 10.62 -0.51 2.19
N ARG A 39 9.95 -0.48 1.02
CA ARG A 39 8.76 0.35 0.77
C ARG A 39 7.42 -0.34 0.91
N ILE A 40 7.34 -1.64 1.18
CA ILE A 40 6.06 -2.36 1.28
C ILE A 40 6.05 -3.25 2.51
N ILE A 41 4.99 -3.14 3.29
CA ILE A 41 4.67 -4.06 4.39
C ILE A 41 3.24 -4.57 4.24
N LYS A 42 3.07 -5.89 4.39
CA LYS A 42 1.75 -6.54 4.47
C LYS A 42 1.57 -7.10 5.88
N ALA A 43 0.43 -6.82 6.50
CA ALA A 43 0.02 -7.42 7.76
C ALA A 43 -1.41 -7.96 7.63
N SER A 44 -1.65 -9.16 8.16
CA SER A 44 -2.94 -9.83 8.14
C SER A 44 -3.49 -9.94 9.55
N PHE A 45 -4.75 -9.58 9.74
CA PHE A 45 -5.43 -9.56 11.03
C PHE A 45 -6.68 -10.43 11.00
N LYS A 46 -6.93 -11.15 12.09
CA LYS A 46 -8.15 -11.89 12.31
C LYS A 46 -9.30 -10.89 12.51
N THR A 47 -10.39 -11.09 11.79
CA THR A 47 -11.61 -10.30 12.00
C THR A 47 -12.56 -11.03 12.95
N LYS A 48 -13.63 -10.36 13.37
CA LYS A 48 -14.72 -11.00 14.11
C LYS A 48 -15.54 -11.96 13.25
N LYS A 49 -15.53 -11.80 11.92
CA LYS A 49 -16.24 -12.68 11.01
C LYS A 49 -15.35 -13.89 10.71
N GLU A 50 -15.83 -15.06 11.07
CA GLU A 50 -15.09 -16.30 10.86
C GLU A 50 -14.82 -16.55 9.38
N GLY A 51 -13.63 -17.09 9.09
CA GLY A 51 -13.17 -17.32 7.72
C GLY A 51 -12.79 -16.06 6.93
N ILE A 52 -12.85 -14.85 7.54
CA ILE A 52 -12.41 -13.60 6.91
C ILE A 52 -11.26 -12.98 7.69
N THR A 53 -10.16 -12.72 6.98
CA THR A 53 -9.06 -11.91 7.47
C THR A 53 -9.08 -10.50 6.87
N MET A 54 -8.42 -9.56 7.55
CA MET A 54 -8.16 -8.23 7.05
C MET A 54 -6.67 -8.07 6.73
N ASN A 55 -6.34 -7.86 5.47
CA ASN A 55 -5.01 -7.57 4.99
C ASN A 55 -4.83 -6.04 4.89
N ILE A 56 -3.83 -5.51 5.58
CA ILE A 56 -3.35 -4.14 5.41
C ILE A 56 -2.05 -4.24 4.62
N ILE A 57 -2.02 -3.61 3.45
CA ILE A 57 -0.81 -3.43 2.65
C ILE A 57 -0.49 -1.95 2.69
N GLN A 58 0.59 -1.58 3.37
CA GLN A 58 1.09 -0.22 3.36
C GLN A 58 2.27 -0.13 2.40
N CYS A 59 2.23 0.86 1.51
CA CYS A 59 3.33 1.12 0.61
C CYS A 59 3.71 2.61 0.55
N TYR A 60 4.98 2.85 0.20
CA TYR A 60 5.51 4.17 -0.10
C TYR A 60 5.93 4.22 -1.56
N ALA A 61 5.29 5.08 -2.34
CA ALA A 61 5.58 5.25 -3.76
C ALA A 61 6.97 5.88 -3.96
N PRO A 62 7.61 5.62 -5.10
CA PRO A 62 8.82 6.32 -5.48
C PRO A 62 8.54 7.83 -5.63
N THR A 63 9.58 8.64 -5.46
CA THR A 63 9.54 10.09 -5.74
C THR A 63 9.50 10.32 -7.25
N ASN A 64 9.02 11.50 -7.69
CA ASN A 64 8.92 11.85 -9.12
C ASN A 64 10.28 11.80 -9.86
N ASP A 65 11.39 11.94 -9.14
CA ASP A 65 12.75 11.88 -9.70
C ASP A 65 13.28 10.44 -9.84
N SER A 66 12.47 9.44 -9.46
CA SER A 66 12.86 8.05 -9.58
C SER A 66 12.73 7.57 -11.03
N LYS A 67 13.63 6.67 -11.44
CA LYS A 67 13.59 6.06 -12.77
C LYS A 67 12.32 5.25 -12.94
N ASP A 68 11.72 5.31 -14.12
CA ASP A 68 10.50 4.55 -14.49
C ASP A 68 10.61 3.05 -14.13
N ASP A 69 11.76 2.43 -14.34
CA ASP A 69 12.03 1.02 -13.99
C ASP A 69 11.77 0.69 -12.50
N ILE A 70 12.09 1.63 -11.60
CA ILE A 70 11.87 1.47 -10.15
C ILE A 70 10.37 1.53 -9.84
N GLU A 71 9.63 2.36 -10.57
CA GLU A 71 8.19 2.51 -10.41
C GLU A 71 7.43 1.28 -10.91
N ASP A 72 7.83 0.76 -12.06
CA ASP A 72 7.26 -0.46 -12.64
C ASP A 72 7.53 -1.67 -11.75
N GLN A 73 8.76 -1.83 -11.24
CA GLN A 73 9.09 -2.90 -10.32
C GLN A 73 8.25 -2.86 -9.02
N LEU A 74 8.01 -1.66 -8.47
CA LEU A 74 7.15 -1.51 -7.29
C LEU A 74 5.69 -1.89 -7.61
N CYS A 75 5.18 -1.45 -8.76
CA CYS A 75 3.81 -1.75 -9.18
C CYS A 75 3.60 -3.25 -9.43
N GLU A 76 4.54 -3.93 -10.09
CA GLU A 76 4.49 -5.38 -10.31
C GLU A 76 4.57 -6.15 -9.00
N ARG A 77 5.47 -5.75 -8.10
CA ARG A 77 5.59 -6.38 -6.78
C ARG A 77 4.30 -6.22 -5.98
N LEU A 78 3.69 -5.04 -6.01
CA LEU A 78 2.43 -4.77 -5.33
C LEU A 78 1.28 -5.62 -5.91
N GLN A 79 1.17 -5.71 -7.23
CA GLN A 79 0.20 -6.60 -7.89
C GLN A 79 0.39 -8.06 -7.47
N SER A 80 1.63 -8.54 -7.39
CA SER A 80 1.93 -9.90 -6.92
C SER A 80 1.47 -10.14 -5.48
N ILE A 81 1.63 -9.16 -4.59
CA ILE A 81 1.17 -9.24 -3.20
C ILE A 81 -0.36 -9.28 -3.14
N MET A 82 -1.03 -8.45 -3.95
CA MET A 82 -2.49 -8.38 -3.99
C MET A 82 -3.11 -9.66 -4.56
N MET A 83 -2.54 -10.23 -5.62
CA MET A 83 -3.00 -11.51 -6.18
C MET A 83 -2.90 -12.68 -5.19
N LYS A 84 -1.99 -12.59 -4.22
CA LYS A 84 -1.84 -13.59 -3.14
C LYS A 84 -2.80 -13.36 -1.97
N CYS A 85 -3.59 -12.29 -1.98
CA CYS A 85 -4.63 -12.05 -0.97
C CYS A 85 -5.92 -12.78 -1.42
N PRO A 86 -6.52 -13.62 -0.57
CA PRO A 86 -7.80 -14.27 -0.89
C PRO A 86 -8.88 -13.23 -1.21
N ARG A 87 -9.69 -13.47 -2.25
CA ARG A 87 -10.78 -12.54 -2.65
C ARG A 87 -11.87 -12.37 -1.58
N ASN A 88 -12.04 -13.36 -0.70
CA ASN A 88 -13.01 -13.30 0.38
C ASN A 88 -12.50 -12.50 1.58
N ASP A 89 -11.21 -12.18 1.63
CA ASP A 89 -10.60 -11.37 2.67
C ASP A 89 -10.72 -9.88 2.35
N LEU A 90 -10.83 -9.07 3.41
CA LEU A 90 -10.78 -7.63 3.28
C LEU A 90 -9.34 -7.21 2.99
N THR A 91 -9.09 -6.50 1.90
CA THR A 91 -7.74 -6.01 1.58
C THR A 91 -7.77 -4.49 1.43
N ILE A 92 -6.99 -3.81 2.28
CA ILE A 92 -6.81 -2.36 2.28
C ILE A 92 -5.38 -2.07 1.82
N LEU A 93 -5.26 -1.39 0.69
CA LEU A 93 -4.01 -0.79 0.23
C LEU A 93 -3.98 0.66 0.71
N MET A 94 -2.91 1.05 1.40
CA MET A 94 -2.75 2.39 1.95
C MET A 94 -1.29 2.86 1.92
N GLY A 95 -1.06 4.11 2.31
CA GLY A 95 0.25 4.73 2.40
C GLY A 95 0.38 5.92 1.46
N ASP A 96 1.60 6.40 1.30
CA ASP A 96 1.86 7.51 0.38
C ASP A 96 2.04 6.95 -1.02
N LEU A 97 0.99 7.06 -1.83
CA LEU A 97 0.99 6.58 -3.21
C LEU A 97 1.57 7.62 -4.19
N ASN A 98 1.95 8.82 -3.74
CA ASN A 98 2.28 9.96 -4.61
C ASN A 98 1.29 10.09 -5.79
N ALA A 99 0.00 9.80 -5.51
CA ALA A 99 -1.02 9.75 -6.54
C ALA A 99 -1.43 11.18 -6.92
N LYS A 100 -1.13 11.59 -8.15
CA LYS A 100 -1.71 12.82 -8.71
C LYS A 100 -3.11 12.50 -9.21
N VAL A 101 -4.11 12.90 -8.42
CA VAL A 101 -5.50 12.89 -8.86
C VAL A 101 -5.77 14.22 -9.55
N GLY A 102 -6.26 14.17 -10.79
CA GLY A 102 -6.62 15.36 -11.55
C GLY A 102 -7.81 16.09 -10.92
N ILE A 103 -8.00 17.36 -11.27
CA ILE A 103 -9.17 18.15 -10.82
C ILE A 103 -10.47 17.61 -11.44
N ASP A 104 -10.39 16.99 -12.61
CA ASP A 104 -11.53 16.33 -13.26
C ASP A 104 -11.86 15.01 -12.55
N ASN A 105 -12.87 15.05 -11.69
CA ASN A 105 -13.44 13.90 -11.00
C ASN A 105 -14.79 13.47 -11.59
N THR A 106 -15.13 13.92 -12.81
CA THR A 106 -16.42 13.60 -13.45
C THR A 106 -16.61 12.08 -13.56
N GLY A 107 -17.69 11.56 -12.96
CA GLY A 107 -18.00 10.12 -12.89
C GLY A 107 -17.23 9.34 -11.82
N TYR A 108 -16.48 10.01 -10.94
CA TYR A 108 -15.77 9.44 -9.79
C TYR A 108 -16.00 10.22 -8.49
N GLU A 109 -17.04 11.04 -8.43
CA GLU A 109 -17.32 11.97 -7.35
C GLU A 109 -17.51 11.28 -5.99
N ASP A 110 -18.07 10.06 -6.00
CA ASP A 110 -18.29 9.25 -4.79
C ASP A 110 -17.00 8.70 -4.17
N ILE A 111 -15.89 8.68 -4.93
CA ILE A 111 -14.63 8.05 -4.51
C ILE A 111 -13.41 8.97 -4.62
N MET A 112 -13.52 10.13 -5.27
CA MET A 112 -12.46 11.11 -5.45
C MET A 112 -12.90 12.50 -4.98
N GLY A 113 -12.08 13.11 -4.12
CA GLY A 113 -12.27 14.50 -3.70
C GLY A 113 -11.99 15.50 -4.82
N ARG A 114 -12.53 16.72 -4.70
CA ARG A 114 -12.42 17.81 -5.69
C ARG A 114 -11.08 18.56 -5.66
N HIS A 115 -10.18 18.21 -4.75
CA HIS A 115 -8.92 18.91 -4.52
C HIS A 115 -7.74 18.08 -5.03
N GLY A 116 -7.58 18.07 -6.35
CA GLY A 116 -6.49 17.41 -7.06
C GLY A 116 -5.48 18.41 -7.64
N LEU A 117 -4.30 17.94 -8.03
CA LEU A 117 -3.33 18.74 -8.79
C LEU A 117 -3.70 18.70 -10.28
N THR A 118 -3.51 19.80 -11.01
CA THR A 118 -3.73 19.83 -12.46
C THR A 118 -2.80 18.85 -13.18
N GLY A 119 -3.36 17.78 -13.76
CA GLY A 119 -2.63 16.80 -14.55
C GLY A 119 -3.34 15.45 -14.61
N ARG A 120 -3.31 14.78 -15.78
CA ARG A 120 -3.79 13.39 -15.90
C ARG A 120 -2.60 12.46 -15.69
N GLU A 121 -2.57 11.72 -14.58
CA GLU A 121 -1.57 10.65 -14.42
C GLU A 121 -2.23 9.31 -14.06
N LYS A 122 -1.93 8.29 -14.86
CA LYS A 122 -2.64 6.99 -14.92
C LYS A 122 -1.97 5.88 -14.11
N LYS A 123 -0.97 6.19 -13.28
CA LYS A 123 -0.05 5.24 -12.64
C LYS A 123 -0.75 4.10 -11.89
N TRP A 124 -1.75 4.42 -11.08
CA TRP A 124 -2.46 3.44 -10.25
C TRP A 124 -3.67 2.77 -10.94
N ARG A 125 -3.99 3.11 -12.21
CA ARG A 125 -5.10 2.47 -12.94
C ARG A 125 -4.89 0.98 -13.18
N LYS A 126 -3.63 0.54 -13.37
CA LYS A 126 -3.31 -0.87 -13.60
C LYS A 126 -3.59 -1.70 -12.35
N ILE A 127 -3.27 -1.16 -11.16
CA ILE A 127 -3.51 -1.80 -9.86
C ILE A 127 -5.00 -1.86 -9.54
N ARG A 128 -5.78 -0.81 -9.85
CA ARG A 128 -7.23 -0.82 -9.65
C ARG A 128 -7.94 -1.96 -10.41
N LYS A 129 -7.50 -2.28 -11.64
CA LYS A 129 -8.11 -3.39 -12.41
C LYS A 129 -7.86 -4.76 -11.80
N SER A 130 -6.91 -4.86 -10.86
CA SER A 130 -6.52 -6.11 -10.21
C SER A 130 -7.13 -6.29 -8.81
N MET A 131 -7.89 -5.31 -8.32
CA MET A 131 -8.78 -5.44 -7.14
C MET A 131 -10.16 -5.87 -7.58
#